data_AF-A0A7K7TIV1-F1
#
_entry.id   AF-A0A7K7TIV1-F1
#
_cell.length_a   1.000
_cell.length_b   1.000
_cell.length_c   1.000
_cell.angle_alpha   90.00
_cell.angle_beta   90.00
_cell.angle_gamma   90.00
#
_symmetry.space_group_name_H-M   'P 1'
#
loop_
_entity.id
_entity.type
_entity.pdbx_description
1 polymer ?
#
loop_
_entity_poly.entity_id
_entity_poly.type
_entity_poly.pdbx_seq_one_letter_code
_entity_poly.pdbx_strand_id
1 'polypeptide(L)' 'MPAQLTTLPDTFQQAKLSHGMFHQNVPALVRMFHLTRDQARAIVATCPNCQSYQLPSLGAGVNPRGLNSCEVWQTDVT' A
#
# COMPACT_ATOMS: atom_id res chain seq x y z
N MET A 1 0.21 3.82 -46.17
CA MET A 1 0.94 3.41 -44.95
C MET A 1 -0.10 3.12 -43.88
N PRO A 2 -0.20 1.91 -43.32
CA PRO A 2 -1.22 1.64 -42.32
C PRO A 2 -0.83 2.38 -41.03
N ALA A 3 -1.81 3.07 -40.43
CA ALA A 3 -1.64 3.78 -39.18
C ALA A 3 -1.24 2.77 -38.10
N GLN A 4 -0.04 2.95 -37.55
CA GLN A 4 0.40 2.23 -36.36
C GLN A 4 -0.57 2.60 -35.22
N LEU A 5 -1.22 1.60 -34.66
CA LEU A 5 -1.95 1.71 -33.39
C LEU A 5 -0.96 2.22 -32.35
N THR A 6 -1.03 3.51 -32.03
CA THR A 6 -0.40 4.09 -30.86
C THR A 6 -1.02 3.42 -29.64
N THR A 7 -0.41 2.32 -29.19
CA THR A 7 -0.65 1.76 -27.87
C THR A 7 -0.51 2.90 -26.88
N LEU A 8 -1.58 3.24 -26.15
CA LEU A 8 -1.50 4.14 -25.00
C LEU A 8 -0.25 3.75 -24.19
N PRO A 9 0.53 4.71 -23.64
CA PRO A 9 1.53 4.34 -22.64
C PRO A 9 0.83 3.47 -21.60
N ASP A 10 1.36 2.25 -21.38
CA ASP A 10 0.82 1.27 -20.45
C ASP A 10 0.48 2.00 -19.14
N THR A 11 -0.82 2.09 -18.81
CA THR A 11 -1.33 2.91 -17.70
C THR A 11 -0.65 2.53 -16.39
N PHE A 12 -0.18 1.29 -16.31
CA PHE A 12 0.64 0.78 -15.22
C PHE A 12 2.03 1.44 -15.15
N GLN A 13 2.75 1.61 -16.28
CA GLN A 13 4.02 2.33 -16.31
C GLN A 13 3.84 3.81 -15.95
N GLN A 14 2.78 4.44 -16.45
CA GLN A 14 2.49 5.84 -16.12
C GLN A 14 2.21 6.01 -14.62
N ALA A 15 1.48 5.07 -14.02
CA ALA A 15 1.23 5.03 -12.58
C ALA A 15 2.52 4.84 -11.77
N LYS A 16 3.45 3.98 -12.22
CA LYS A 16 4.76 3.81 -11.57
C LYS A 16 5.58 5.09 -11.56
N LEU A 17 5.65 5.79 -12.70
CA LEU A 17 6.36 7.07 -12.80
C LEU A 17 5.72 8.14 -11.92
N SER A 18 4.39 8.26 -11.96
CA SER A 18 3.66 9.22 -11.12
C SER A 18 3.87 8.94 -9.62
N HIS A 19 3.76 7.67 -9.22
CA HIS A 19 4.00 7.26 -7.84
C HIS A 19 5.44 7.54 -7.39
N GLY A 20 6.43 7.36 -8.26
CA GLY A 20 7.82 7.70 -7.96
C GLY A 20 8.05 9.18 -7.63
N MET A 21 7.23 10.08 -8.18
CA MET A 21 7.34 11.52 -7.97
C MET A 21 6.48 12.03 -6.80
N PHE A 22 5.28 11.47 -6.63
CA PHE A 22 4.27 12.03 -5.72
C PHE A 22 3.86 11.08 -4.60
N HIS A 23 4.33 9.83 -4.61
CA HIS A 23 4.03 8.80 -3.62
C HIS A 23 2.52 8.65 -3.34
N GLN A 24 1.67 8.73 -4.38
CA GLN A 24 0.22 8.62 -4.17
C GLN A 24 -0.19 7.26 -3.60
N ASN A 25 -1.22 7.23 -2.76
CA ASN A 25 -1.73 5.99 -2.16
C ASN A 25 -2.50 5.10 -3.16
N VAL A 26 -2.75 3.84 -2.77
CA VAL A 26 -3.45 2.85 -3.60
C VAL A 26 -4.81 3.36 -4.15
N PRO A 27 -5.71 3.95 -3.35
CA PRO A 27 -6.97 4.50 -3.88
C PRO A 27 -6.81 5.62 -4.91
N ALA A 28 -5.77 6.45 -4.78
CA ALA A 28 -5.47 7.50 -5.75
C ALA A 28 -5.01 6.90 -7.09
N LEU A 29 -4.11 5.92 -7.06
CA LEU A 29 -3.63 5.24 -8.26
C LEU A 29 -4.75 4.49 -9.01
N VAL A 30 -5.64 3.82 -8.27
CA VAL A 30 -6.82 3.13 -8.85
C VAL A 30 -7.71 4.13 -9.59
N ARG A 31 -8.01 5.28 -8.98
CA ARG A 31 -8.90 6.28 -9.59
C ARG A 31 -8.26 7.02 -10.76
N MET A 32 -6.97 7.35 -10.66
CA MET A 32 -6.27 8.20 -11.63
C MET A 32 -5.82 7.44 -12.88
N PHE A 33 -5.48 6.16 -12.74
CA PHE A 33 -4.94 5.34 -13.84
C PHE A 33 -5.84 4.15 -14.21
N HIS A 34 -7.04 4.06 -13.62
CA HIS A 34 -7.99 2.97 -13.83
C HIS A 34 -7.39 1.57 -13.60
N LEU A 35 -6.47 1.46 -12.63
CA LEU A 35 -5.80 0.21 -12.28
C LEU A 35 -6.68 -0.65 -11.37
N THR A 36 -6.43 -1.96 -11.39
CA THR A 36 -6.94 -2.84 -10.34
C THR A 36 -6.29 -2.50 -9.00
N ARG A 37 -6.98 -2.82 -7.90
CA ARG A 37 -6.45 -2.57 -6.56
C ARG A 37 -5.15 -3.33 -6.31
N ASP A 38 -5.01 -4.54 -6.84
CA ASP A 38 -3.80 -5.36 -6.71
C ASP A 38 -2.61 -4.77 -7.48
N GLN A 39 -2.83 -4.28 -8.70
CA GLN A 39 -1.79 -3.56 -9.45
C GLN A 39 -1.31 -2.32 -8.69
N ALA A 40 -2.23 -1.50 -8.17
CA ALA A 40 -1.88 -0.32 -7.38
C ALA A 40 -1.15 -0.68 -6.07
N ARG A 41 -1.54 -1.78 -5.41
CA ARG A 41 -0.80 -2.32 -4.23
C ARG A 41 0.63 -2.71 -4.59
N ALA A 42 0.83 -3.38 -5.73
CA ALA A 42 2.17 -3.77 -6.17
C ALA A 42 3.08 -2.56 -6.43
N ILE A 43 2.56 -1.48 -7.00
CA ILE A 43 3.31 -0.23 -7.20
C ILE A 43 3.77 0.36 -5.85
N VAL A 44 2.86 0.47 -4.89
CA VAL A 44 3.18 1.02 -3.56
C VAL A 44 4.13 0.10 -2.77
N ALA A 45 3.94 -1.23 -2.88
CA ALA A 45 4.75 -2.22 -2.17
C ALA A 45 6.19 -2.31 -2.69
N THR A 46 6.40 -2.00 -3.97
CA THR A 46 7.75 -2.01 -4.58
C THR A 46 8.48 -0.67 -4.44
N CYS A 47 7.84 0.36 -3.88
CA CYS A 47 8.47 1.66 -3.66
C CYS A 47 9.31 1.65 -2.37
N PRO A 48 10.65 1.82 -2.44
CA PRO A 48 11.52 1.76 -1.26
C PRO A 48 11.20 2.84 -0.21
N ASN A 49 10.87 4.05 -0.68
CA ASN A 49 10.51 5.17 0.19
C ASN A 49 9.17 4.91 0.90
N CYS A 50 8.19 4.33 0.22
CA CYS A 50 6.93 3.99 0.89
C CYS A 50 7.09 2.79 1.83
N GLN A 51 7.97 1.84 1.52
CA GLN A 51 8.21 0.66 2.36
C GLN A 51 8.82 1.01 3.72
N SER A 52 9.68 2.03 3.82
CA SER A 52 10.21 2.49 5.12
C SER A 52 9.15 3.08 6.05
N TYR A 53 8.04 3.58 5.51
CA TYR A 53 6.91 4.11 6.28
C TYR A 53 5.74 3.12 6.40
N GLN A 54 5.85 1.93 5.78
CA GLN A 54 4.87 0.90 6.05
C GLN A 54 5.06 0.49 7.50
N LEU A 55 4.02 0.74 8.30
CA LEU A 55 3.95 0.13 9.62
C LEU A 55 4.17 -1.38 9.42
N PRO A 56 5.06 -2.00 10.22
CA PRO A 56 5.07 -3.44 10.31
C PRO A 56 3.62 -3.88 10.45
N SER A 57 3.23 -4.93 9.71
CA SER A 57 2.04 -5.69 10.10
C SER A 57 2.16 -5.86 11.60
N LEU A 58 1.28 -5.21 12.37
CA LEU A 58 1.21 -5.37 13.82
C LEU A 58 0.91 -6.85 13.98
N GLY A 59 1.97 -7.65 14.12
CA GLY A 59 1.88 -9.09 14.24
C GLY A 59 1.00 -9.31 15.45
N ALA A 60 -0.22 -9.78 15.19
CA ALA A 60 -1.35 -9.88 16.10
C ALA A 60 -1.13 -8.97 17.33
N GLY A 61 -1.57 -7.71 17.27
CA GLY A 61 -1.59 -6.82 18.43
C GLY A 61 -2.36 -7.49 19.56
N VAL A 62 -1.65 -8.27 20.37
CA VAL A 62 -2.21 -8.99 21.49
C VAL A 62 -1.79 -8.20 22.70
N ASN A 63 -2.78 -7.58 23.35
CA ASN A 63 -2.70 -7.50 24.79
C ASN A 63 -2.47 -8.96 25.26
N PRO A 64 -1.31 -9.28 25.86
CA PRO A 64 -1.08 -10.64 26.31
C PRO A 64 -2.20 -10.99 27.28
N ARG A 65 -3.10 -11.88 26.88
CA ARG A 65 -4.07 -12.45 27.80
C ARG A 65 -3.29 -13.41 28.67
N GLY A 66 -3.18 -13.08 29.95
CA GLY A 66 -2.67 -14.02 30.95
C GLY A 66 -3.45 -15.34 30.85
N LEU A 67 -2.76 -16.47 31.03
CA LEU A 67 -3.38 -17.79 30.97
C LEU A 67 -4.28 -18.05 32.19
N ASN A 68 -3.97 -17.39 33.31
CA ASN A 68 -4.68 -17.48 34.58
C ASN A 68 -5.31 -16.14 34.99
N SER A 69 -6.26 -16.21 35.94
CA SER A 69 -6.86 -15.02 36.54
C SER A 69 -5.76 -14.13 37.15
N CYS A 70 -5.82 -12.82 36.89
CA CYS A 70 -4.92 -11.80 37.42
C CYS A 70 -3.45 -11.89 36.94
N GLU A 71 -3.14 -12.67 35.90
CA GLU A 71 -1.75 -12.85 35.42
C GLU A 71 -1.25 -11.66 34.60
N VAL A 72 -2.13 -10.96 33.88
CA VAL A 72 -1.82 -9.72 33.17
C VAL A 72 -2.89 -8.68 33.47
N TRP A 73 -2.46 -7.52 33.96
CA TRP A 73 -3.30 -6.35 34.13
C TRP A 73 -2.83 -5.26 33.17
N GLN A 74 -3.73 -4.79 32.30
CA GLN A 74 -3.46 -3.67 31.41
C GLN A 74 -4.24 -2.45 31.91
N THR A 75 -3.54 -1.34 32.10
CA THR A 75 -4.13 -0.03 32.46
C THR A 75 -3.66 0.98 31.43
N ASP A 76 -4.59 1.69 30.81
CA ASP A 76 -4.32 2.81 29.92
C ASP A 76 -4.74 4.12 30.61
N VAL A 77 -4.07 5.24 30.30
CA VAL A 77 -4.35 6.56 30.89
C VAL A 77 -4.76 7.49 29.75
N THR A 78 -5.95 8.07 29.89
CA THR A 78 -6.52 9.06 28.94
C THR A 78 -5.94 10.46 29.14
#